data_AF-A0A6V8E9C4-F1
#
_entry.id   AF-A0A6V8E9C4-F1
#
_cell.length_a   1.000
_cell.length_b   1.000
_cell.length_c   1.000
_cell.angle_alpha   90.00
_cell.angle_beta   90.00
_cell.angle_gamma   90.00
#
_symmetry.space_group_name_H-M   'P 1'
#
loop_
_entity.id
_entity.type
_entity.pdbx_description
1 polymer ?
#
loop_
_entity_poly.entity_id
_entity_poly.type
_entity_poly.pdbx_seq_one_letter_code
_entity_poly.pdbx_strand_id
1 'polypeptide(L)'
;MAPNMIAEQLQSTIKTTEVIPEVNSTSGYLNFKISSAWLTKFVLSGQIRVGDAKGKYPSGERSVLIEHTSANPNGPFHVGRARNAILGDTLVRLHRLHGNEVRAEYYVDDMGKQVAVLAWALANLSTDRVEEILADREPLSELWKDKADHERVRWYQA
;
A
#
# COMPACT_ATOMS: atom_id res chain seq x y z
N MET A 1 -34.09 15.81 -25.77
CA MET A 1 -33.08 15.80 -26.86
C MET A 1 -32.24 14.55 -26.73
N ALA A 2 -31.84 13.92 -27.84
CA ALA A 2 -30.95 12.77 -27.81
C ALA A 2 -29.54 13.20 -27.32
N PRO A 3 -28.75 12.32 -26.67
CA PRO A 3 -27.40 12.66 -26.21
C PRO A 3 -26.50 13.28 -27.28
N ASN A 4 -26.57 12.81 -28.53
CA ASN A 4 -25.83 13.41 -29.66
C ASN A 4 -26.18 14.88 -29.85
N MET A 5 -27.47 15.23 -29.83
CA MET A 5 -27.94 16.61 -29.99
C MET A 5 -27.50 17.49 -28.83
N ILE A 6 -27.49 16.94 -27.60
CA ILE A 6 -27.00 17.66 -26.42
C ILE A 6 -25.50 17.95 -26.56
N ALA A 7 -24.70 16.96 -26.96
CA ALA A 7 -23.26 17.12 -27.14
C ALA A 7 -22.92 18.11 -28.26
N GLU A 8 -23.61 18.05 -29.40
CA GLU A 8 -23.46 19.00 -30.51
C GLU A 8 -23.82 20.44 -30.08
N GLN A 9 -24.93 20.60 -29.34
CA GLN A 9 -25.34 21.89 -28.81
C GLN A 9 -24.30 22.46 -27.83
N LEU A 10 -23.76 21.62 -26.94
CA LEU A 10 -22.71 22.04 -25.99
C LEU A 10 -21.40 22.38 -26.71
N GLN A 11 -21.01 21.60 -27.72
CA GLN A 11 -19.83 21.92 -28.53
C GLN A 11 -19.94 23.31 -29.18
N SER A 12 -21.13 23.66 -29.68
CA SER A 12 -21.35 24.97 -30.34
C SER A 12 -21.34 26.17 -29.39
N THR A 13 -21.54 25.95 -28.09
CA THR A 13 -21.63 27.02 -27.08
C THR A 13 -20.32 27.24 -26.33
N ILE A 14 -19.46 26.24 -26.24
CA ILE A 14 -18.17 26.34 -25.55
C ILE A 14 -17.13 26.98 -26.46
N LYS A 15 -16.56 28.10 -26.02
CA LYS A 15 -15.47 28.79 -26.73
C LYS A 15 -14.15 28.09 -26.48
N THR A 16 -13.40 27.86 -27.56
CA THR A 16 -12.02 27.38 -27.47
C THR A 16 -11.12 28.46 -26.87
N THR A 17 -10.05 28.01 -26.21
CA THR A 17 -9.07 28.88 -25.53
C THR A 17 -7.66 28.41 -25.89
N GLU A 18 -6.64 29.17 -25.49
CA GLU A 18 -5.24 28.70 -25.60
C GLU A 18 -5.01 27.38 -24.83
N VAL A 19 -5.72 27.20 -23.71
CA VAL A 19 -5.64 25.99 -22.88
C VAL A 19 -6.37 24.82 -23.53
N ILE A 20 -7.54 25.07 -24.10
CA ILE A 20 -8.40 24.07 -24.75
C ILE A 20 -8.68 24.52 -26.19
N PRO A 21 -7.76 24.24 -27.12
CA PRO A 21 -7.90 24.69 -28.51
C PRO A 21 -8.99 23.95 -29.30
N GLU A 22 -9.43 22.78 -28.83
CA GLU A 22 -10.39 21.95 -29.56
C GLU A 22 -11.41 21.35 -28.60
N VAL A 23 -12.69 21.49 -28.96
CA VAL A 23 -13.82 20.84 -28.32
C VAL A 23 -14.62 20.18 -29.44
N ASN A 24 -14.88 18.87 -29.34
CA ASN A 24 -15.62 18.14 -30.35
C ASN A 24 -16.67 17.22 -29.69
N SER A 25 -17.74 16.96 -30.42
CA SER A 25 -18.76 15.99 -30.04
C SER A 25 -18.62 14.73 -30.89
N THR A 26 -18.81 13.57 -30.29
CA THR A 26 -18.72 12.28 -30.99
C THR A 26 -19.62 11.29 -30.29
N SER A 27 -20.67 10.83 -30.98
CA SER A 27 -21.60 9.81 -30.48
C SER A 27 -22.14 10.08 -29.06
N GLY A 28 -22.42 11.35 -28.77
CA GLY A 28 -23.00 11.79 -27.49
C GLY A 28 -21.98 12.14 -26.41
N TYR A 29 -20.69 11.92 -26.66
CA TYR A 29 -19.61 12.46 -25.83
C TYR A 29 -19.25 13.87 -26.27
N LEU A 30 -18.77 14.67 -25.31
CA LEU A 30 -18.16 15.97 -25.54
C LEU A 30 -16.71 15.90 -25.08
N ASN A 31 -15.78 15.90 -26.03
CA ASN A 31 -14.36 15.74 -25.78
C ASN A 31 -13.67 17.11 -25.77
N PHE A 32 -12.67 17.23 -24.90
CA PHE A 32 -11.83 18.42 -24.77
C PHE A 32 -10.38 18.03 -25.02
N LYS A 33 -9.71 18.78 -25.89
CA LYS A 33 -8.27 18.61 -26.14
C LYS A 33 -7.51 19.75 -25.49
N ILE A 34 -6.60 19.41 -24.60
CA ILE A 34 -5.72 20.39 -23.96
C ILE A 34 -4.53 20.69 -24.89
N SER A 35 -4.11 21.96 -24.92
CA SER A 35 -2.88 22.38 -25.60
C SER A 35 -1.66 21.75 -24.94
N SER A 36 -0.92 20.92 -25.69
CA SER A 36 0.30 20.30 -25.21
C SER A 36 1.37 21.33 -24.83
N ALA A 37 1.44 22.47 -25.55
CA ALA A 37 2.37 23.55 -25.25
C ALA A 37 2.03 24.22 -23.90
N TRP A 38 0.75 24.52 -23.69
CA TRP A 38 0.29 25.06 -22.42
C TRP A 38 0.54 24.08 -21.27
N LEU A 39 0.16 22.80 -21.44
CA LEU A 39 0.33 21.76 -20.43
C LEU A 39 1.79 21.57 -20.07
N THR A 40 2.68 21.54 -21.07
CA THR A 40 4.13 21.40 -20.85
C THR A 40 4.68 22.58 -20.06
N LYS A 41 4.37 23.81 -20.49
CA LYS A 41 4.80 25.02 -19.77
C LYS A 41 4.28 25.03 -18.34
N PHE A 42 3.02 24.65 -18.13
CA PHE A 42 2.39 24.63 -16.83
C PHE A 42 3.00 23.58 -15.90
N VAL A 43 3.20 22.33 -16.37
CA VAL A 43 3.83 21.25 -15.59
C VAL A 43 5.28 21.59 -15.26
N LEU A 44 6.06 22.11 -16.22
CA LEU A 44 7.47 22.47 -16.01
C LEU A 44 7.67 23.76 -15.23
N SER A 45 6.63 24.58 -15.05
CA SER A 45 6.72 25.84 -14.28
C SER A 45 7.05 25.63 -12.80
N GLY A 46 6.91 24.41 -12.28
CA GLY A 46 7.06 24.10 -10.86
C GLY A 46 5.89 24.60 -9.98
N GLN A 47 4.86 25.21 -10.59
CA GLN A 47 3.64 25.62 -9.87
C GLN A 47 2.84 24.44 -9.35
N ILE A 48 2.90 23.28 -10.01
CA ILE A 48 2.37 22.02 -9.50
C ILE A 48 3.52 21.15 -9.02
N ARG A 49 3.49 20.78 -7.74
CA ARG A 49 4.48 19.89 -7.11
C ARG A 49 3.88 18.51 -6.86
N VAL A 50 3.37 17.84 -7.90
CA VAL A 50 2.69 16.53 -7.78
C VAL A 50 3.58 15.56 -7.01
N GLY A 51 3.09 15.04 -5.88
CA GLY A 51 3.82 14.04 -5.11
C GLY A 51 4.97 14.61 -4.26
N ASP A 52 5.05 15.92 -4.05
CA ASP A 52 5.98 16.47 -3.07
C ASP A 52 5.55 16.08 -1.66
N ALA A 53 6.14 15.00 -1.13
CA ALA A 53 5.94 14.54 0.23
C ALA A 53 6.42 15.56 1.29
N LYS A 54 7.13 16.62 0.90
CA LYS A 54 7.49 17.75 1.78
C LYS A 54 6.44 18.87 1.72
N GLY A 55 5.59 18.89 0.69
CA GLY A 55 4.45 19.78 0.60
C GLY A 55 3.29 19.22 1.41
N LYS A 56 2.92 19.88 2.51
CA LYS A 56 1.62 19.63 3.13
C LYS A 56 0.56 20.15 2.17
N TYR A 57 -0.15 19.25 1.49
CA TYR A 57 -1.36 19.63 0.78
C TYR A 57 -2.43 19.93 1.82
N PRO A 58 -3.05 21.12 1.82
CA PRO A 58 -4.09 21.47 2.79
C PRO A 58 -5.43 20.74 2.53
N SER A 59 -5.47 19.76 1.61
CA SER A 59 -6.72 19.07 1.23
C SER A 59 -7.20 18.06 2.28
N GLY A 60 -6.33 17.57 3.15
CA GLY A 60 -6.68 16.62 4.20
C GLY A 60 -6.76 17.31 5.57
N GLU A 61 -7.96 17.37 6.17
CA GLU A 61 -8.17 17.76 7.57
C GLU A 61 -8.75 16.60 8.40
N ARG A 62 -8.61 15.36 7.90
CA ARG A 62 -9.15 14.18 8.58
C ARG A 62 -8.10 13.54 9.46
N SER A 63 -8.54 13.10 10.64
CA SER A 63 -7.81 12.12 11.43
C SER A 63 -8.14 10.71 10.90
N VAL A 64 -7.12 9.94 10.57
CA VAL A 64 -7.23 8.61 9.98
C VAL A 64 -6.43 7.62 10.82
N LEU A 65 -7.07 6.54 11.25
CA LEU A 65 -6.40 5.40 11.86
C LEU A 65 -6.21 4.31 10.81
N ILE A 66 -4.97 3.85 10.65
CA ILE A 66 -4.64 2.74 9.76
C ILE A 66 -3.93 1.68 10.60
N GLU A 67 -4.65 0.60 10.91
CA GLU A 67 -4.06 -0.57 11.50
C GLU A 67 -3.54 -1.50 10.40
N HIS A 68 -2.29 -1.95 10.53
CA HIS A 68 -1.72 -2.90 9.60
C HIS A 68 -0.66 -3.79 10.26
N THR A 69 -0.21 -4.80 9.50
CA THR A 69 0.67 -5.87 9.94
C THR A 69 0.01 -6.82 10.95
N SER A 70 -0.32 -6.32 12.15
CA SER A 70 -1.00 -7.00 13.27
C SER A 70 -0.74 -8.52 13.33
N ALA A 71 0.53 -8.90 13.21
CA ALA A 71 0.93 -10.29 13.18
C ALA A 71 1.02 -10.81 14.61
N ASN A 72 0.50 -12.02 14.83
CA ASN A 72 0.58 -12.66 16.14
C ASN A 72 2.05 -12.78 16.59
N PRO A 73 2.37 -12.48 17.87
CA PRO A 73 3.73 -12.44 18.40
C PRO A 73 4.23 -13.84 18.76
N ASN A 74 3.95 -14.82 17.90
CA ASN A 74 4.28 -16.22 18.11
C ASN A 74 5.45 -16.71 17.24
N GLY A 75 6.06 -15.82 16.46
CA GLY A 75 7.08 -16.19 15.48
C GLY A 75 7.75 -15.03 14.76
N PRO A 76 8.90 -15.29 14.11
CA PRO A 76 9.60 -14.31 13.27
C PRO A 76 8.75 -13.83 12.10
N PHE A 77 9.07 -12.62 11.63
CA PHE A 77 8.56 -12.10 10.37
C PHE A 77 9.20 -12.83 9.19
N HIS A 78 8.39 -13.15 8.19
CA HIS A 78 8.80 -13.71 6.91
C HIS A 78 8.14 -12.95 5.76
N VAL A 79 8.57 -13.21 4.52
CA VAL A 79 8.07 -12.49 3.32
C VAL A 79 6.55 -12.56 3.17
N GLY A 80 5.92 -13.66 3.61
CA GLY A 80 4.46 -13.80 3.62
C GLY A 80 3.76 -12.75 4.51
N ARG A 81 4.34 -12.42 5.67
CA ARG A 81 3.84 -11.38 6.57
C ARG A 81 4.18 -9.96 6.10
N ALA A 82 5.18 -9.80 5.23
CA ALA A 82 5.61 -8.49 4.74
C ALA A 82 4.56 -7.79 3.85
N ARG A 83 3.69 -8.55 3.17
CA ARG A 83 2.68 -7.98 2.26
C ARG A 83 1.77 -6.98 2.97
N ASN A 84 1.21 -7.36 4.13
CA ASN A 84 0.30 -6.49 4.87
C ASN A 84 1.06 -5.24 5.36
N ALA A 85 2.26 -5.41 5.90
CA ALA A 85 3.11 -4.31 6.34
C ALA A 85 3.39 -3.28 5.24
N ILE A 86 3.76 -3.74 4.03
CA ILE A 86 4.07 -2.88 2.88
C ILE A 86 2.82 -2.13 2.40
N LEU A 87 1.68 -2.84 2.27
CA LEU A 87 0.44 -2.22 1.82
C LEU A 87 -0.08 -1.19 2.83
N GLY A 88 -0.06 -1.52 4.12
CA GLY A 88 -0.47 -0.62 5.18
C GLY A 88 0.38 0.63 5.26
N ASP A 89 1.72 0.49 5.25
CA ASP A 89 2.64 1.63 5.26
C ASP A 89 2.50 2.50 4.00
N THR A 90 2.20 1.89 2.84
CA THR A 90 1.91 2.63 1.61
C THR A 90 0.68 3.52 1.76
N LEU A 91 -0.41 3.00 2.35
CA LEU A 91 -1.61 3.79 2.61
C LEU A 91 -1.34 4.92 3.62
N VAL A 92 -0.57 4.65 4.68
CA VAL A 92 -0.12 5.68 5.63
C VAL A 92 0.61 6.81 4.93
N ARG A 93 1.55 6.49 4.04
CA ARG A 93 2.30 7.50 3.26
C ARG A 93 1.40 8.29 2.33
N LEU A 94 0.46 7.65 1.65
CA LEU A 94 -0.49 8.32 0.76
C LEU A 94 -1.43 9.26 1.52
N HIS A 95 -1.96 8.85 2.67
CA HIS A 95 -2.81 9.71 3.48
C HIS A 95 -2.05 10.91 4.05
N ARG A 96 -0.79 10.73 4.49
CA ARG A 96 0.08 11.83 4.94
C ARG A 96 0.43 12.77 3.79
N LEU A 97 0.71 12.23 2.61
CA LEU A 97 0.92 13.03 1.39
C LEU A 97 -0.32 13.86 1.04
N HIS A 98 -1.53 13.32 1.24
CA HIS A 98 -2.77 14.05 1.04
C HIS A 98 -3.04 15.14 2.09
N GLY A 99 -2.28 15.16 3.19
CA GLY A 99 -2.40 16.13 4.28
C GLY A 99 -3.11 15.63 5.54
N ASN A 100 -3.63 14.40 5.55
CA ASN A 100 -4.34 13.87 6.72
C ASN A 100 -3.40 13.65 7.91
N GLU A 101 -3.94 13.77 9.12
CA GLU A 101 -3.31 13.27 10.33
C GLU A 101 -3.50 11.75 10.40
N VAL A 102 -2.42 10.98 10.38
CA VAL A 102 -2.50 9.52 10.32
C VAL A 102 -1.86 8.87 11.54
N ARG A 103 -2.66 8.15 12.30
CA ARG A 103 -2.23 7.22 13.35
C ARG A 103 -2.09 5.83 12.73
N ALA A 104 -0.85 5.36 12.60
CA ALA A 104 -0.57 3.99 12.18
C ALA A 104 -0.51 3.11 13.42
N GLU A 105 -1.25 2.01 13.44
CA GLU A 105 -1.30 1.09 14.57
C GLU A 105 -0.86 -0.32 14.20
N TYR A 106 -0.29 -0.99 15.20
CA TYR A 106 0.04 -2.40 15.18
C TYR A 106 -0.70 -3.04 16.35
N TYR A 107 -1.70 -3.86 16.06
CA TYR A 107 -2.38 -4.62 17.11
C TYR A 107 -1.58 -5.87 17.48
N VAL A 108 -1.36 -6.07 18.78
CA VAL A 108 -0.65 -7.24 19.32
C VAL A 108 -1.67 -8.10 20.06
N ASP A 109 -1.95 -9.30 19.54
CA ASP A 109 -2.70 -10.32 20.29
C ASP A 109 -1.74 -11.20 21.09
N ASP A 110 -1.44 -10.79 22.33
CA ASP A 110 -0.59 -11.53 23.27
C ASP A 110 -1.37 -12.48 24.18
N MET A 111 -2.71 -12.48 24.11
CA MET A 111 -3.58 -13.31 24.94
C MET A 111 -4.19 -14.49 24.17
N GLY A 112 -3.96 -14.58 22.86
CA GLY A 112 -4.45 -15.66 22.01
C GLY A 112 -3.83 -17.04 22.30
N LYS A 113 -4.52 -18.09 21.85
CA LYS A 113 -4.09 -19.50 22.01
C LYS A 113 -2.67 -19.76 21.52
N GLN A 114 -2.25 -19.13 20.43
CA GLN A 114 -0.91 -19.31 19.86
C GLN A 114 0.20 -18.86 20.82
N VAL A 115 -0.01 -17.74 21.51
CA VAL A 115 0.95 -17.21 22.49
C VAL A 115 0.94 -18.07 23.76
N ALA A 116 -0.24 -18.51 24.20
CA ALA A 116 -0.37 -19.44 25.32
C ALA A 116 0.39 -20.77 25.06
N VAL A 117 0.26 -21.34 23.86
CA VAL A 117 0.99 -22.55 23.46
C VAL A 117 2.50 -22.31 23.42
N LEU A 118 2.95 -21.18 22.88
CA LEU A 118 4.37 -20.83 22.87
C LEU A 118 4.93 -20.67 24.29
N ALA A 119 4.22 -19.97 25.18
CA ALA A 119 4.61 -19.81 26.57
C ALA A 119 4.68 -21.15 27.31
N TRP A 120 3.69 -22.03 27.10
CA TRP A 120 3.72 -23.38 27.66
C TRP A 120 4.91 -24.18 27.14
N ALA A 121 5.19 -24.14 25.83
CA ALA A 121 6.31 -24.85 25.22
C ALA A 121 7.65 -24.39 25.79
N LEU A 122 7.86 -23.07 25.92
CA LEU A 122 9.07 -22.49 26.52
C LEU A 122 9.27 -22.92 27.98
N ALA A 123 8.17 -23.11 28.73
CA ALA A 123 8.24 -23.52 30.13
C ALA A 123 8.41 -25.05 30.33
N ASN A 124 8.05 -25.87 29.33
CA ASN A 124 7.92 -27.32 29.51
C ASN A 124 8.79 -28.16 28.56
N LEU A 125 9.37 -27.58 27.51
CA LEU A 125 10.20 -28.31 26.54
C LEU A 125 11.65 -27.86 26.61
N SER A 126 12.57 -28.82 26.73
CA SER A 126 14.01 -28.59 26.51
C SER A 126 14.31 -28.55 25.01
N THR A 127 15.42 -27.91 24.63
CA THR A 127 15.92 -27.92 23.25
C THR A 127 16.08 -29.34 22.72
N ASP A 128 16.68 -30.25 23.50
CA ASP A 128 16.87 -31.65 23.10
C ASP A 128 15.53 -32.33 22.79
N ARG A 129 14.50 -32.06 23.59
CA ARG A 129 13.15 -32.62 23.36
C ARG A 129 12.50 -32.05 22.10
N VAL A 130 12.72 -30.76 21.81
CA VAL A 130 12.23 -30.14 20.57
C VAL A 130 12.91 -30.78 19.36
N GLU A 131 14.22 -30.96 19.39
CA GLU A 131 14.96 -31.62 18.30
C GLU A 131 14.50 -33.07 18.10
N GLU A 132 14.25 -33.81 19.18
CA GLU A 132 13.68 -35.18 19.11
C GLU A 132 12.29 -35.18 18.44
N ILE A 133 11.40 -34.24 18.80
CA ILE A 133 10.06 -34.11 18.21
C ILE A 133 10.14 -33.77 16.72
N LEU A 134 11.16 -33.01 16.30
CA LEU A 134 11.33 -32.54 14.93
C LEU A 134 12.25 -33.46 14.10
N ALA A 135 12.68 -34.61 14.63
CA ALA A 135 13.68 -35.49 14.01
C ALA A 135 13.28 -35.99 12.61
N ASP A 136 11.99 -36.15 12.32
CA ASP A 136 11.48 -36.63 11.03
C ASP A 136 11.41 -35.52 9.96
N ARG A 137 11.74 -34.27 10.30
CA ARG A 137 11.66 -33.16 9.34
C ARG A 137 12.92 -33.04 8.48
N GLU A 138 12.77 -32.40 7.33
CA GLU A 138 13.88 -32.19 6.39
C GLU A 138 15.07 -31.47 7.05
N PRO A 139 16.31 -31.95 6.82
CA PRO A 139 17.50 -31.30 7.35
C PRO A 139 17.71 -29.91 6.71
N LEU A 140 18.55 -29.10 7.35
CA LEU A 140 18.97 -27.82 6.79
C LEU A 140 19.51 -28.00 5.37
N SER A 141 19.01 -27.19 4.45
CA SER A 141 19.58 -27.11 3.11
C SER A 141 21.03 -26.65 3.19
N GLU A 142 21.94 -27.45 2.65
CA GLU A 142 23.38 -27.12 2.59
C GLU A 142 23.63 -25.78 1.87
N LEU A 143 22.74 -25.39 0.94
CA LEU A 143 22.80 -24.14 0.20
C LEU A 143 22.58 -22.89 1.09
N TRP A 144 21.87 -23.05 2.21
CA TRP A 144 21.46 -21.96 3.10
C TRP A 144 22.02 -22.09 4.51
N LYS A 145 22.97 -22.99 4.74
CA LYS A 145 23.53 -23.27 6.08
C LYS A 145 24.15 -22.05 6.76
N ASP A 146 24.68 -21.11 5.98
CA ASP A 146 25.31 -19.89 6.49
C ASP A 146 24.33 -18.70 6.60
N LYS A 147 23.03 -18.94 6.31
CA LYS A 147 21.98 -17.92 6.35
C LYS A 147 21.09 -18.10 7.59
N ALA A 148 21.42 -17.36 8.64
CA ALA A 148 20.71 -17.41 9.93
C ALA A 148 19.20 -17.11 9.84
N ASP A 149 18.77 -16.29 8.88
CA ASP A 149 17.36 -16.02 8.62
C ASP A 149 16.64 -17.26 8.07
N HIS A 150 17.26 -17.98 7.13
CA HIS A 150 16.73 -19.21 6.55
C HIS A 150 16.62 -20.30 7.61
N GLU A 151 17.61 -20.41 8.49
CA GLU A 151 17.56 -21.33 9.62
C GLU A 151 16.38 -21.06 10.55
N ARG A 152 16.14 -19.78 10.89
CA ARG A 152 15.06 -19.37 11.82
C ARG A 152 13.65 -19.55 11.24
N VAL A 153 13.48 -19.37 9.93
CA VAL A 153 12.17 -19.43 9.29
C VAL A 153 11.91 -20.72 8.51
N ARG A 154 12.85 -21.68 8.45
CA ARG A 154 12.70 -22.94 7.68
C ARG A 154 11.45 -23.75 8.04
N TRP A 155 10.98 -23.58 9.27
CA TRP A 155 9.80 -24.28 9.80
C TRP A 155 8.50 -23.48 9.69
N TYR A 156 8.55 -22.25 9.18
CA TYR A 156 7.38 -21.42 8.93
C TYR A 156 6.83 -21.72 7.53
N GLN A 157 5.81 -22.56 7.49
CA GLN A 157 5.00 -22.76 6.29
C GLN A 157 3.99 -21.60 6.19
N ALA A 158 3.94 -20.95 5.03
CA ALA A 158 2.98 -19.88 4.72
C ALA A 158 1.63 -20.46 4.32
#